data_AF-E3FJA6-F1
#
_entry.id   AF-E3FJA6-F1
#
_cell.length_a   1.000
_cell.length_b   1.000
_cell.length_c   1.000
_cell.angle_alpha   90.00
_cell.angle_beta   90.00
_cell.angle_gamma   90.00
#
_symmetry.space_group_name_H-M   'P 1'
#
loop_
_entity.id
_entity.type
_entity.pdbx_description
1 polymer ?
#
loop_
_entity_poly.entity_id
_entity_poly.type
_entity_poly.pdbx_seq_one_letter_code
_entity_poly.pdbx_strand_id
1 'polypeptide(L)'
;MYVFTRCPLRARETRMVIGIDTTYIGNEIPGLKGKKVRIFAVLHGGLRADADPDADNYYADTEEKLARLGGVTAEDRIDAASIRLGGTTSFVHVDPRAIDLECFAHLQKPRGE
;
A
#
# COMPACT_ATOMS: atom_id res chain seq x y z
N MET A 1 -33.60 24.68 24.19
CA MET A 1 -32.53 24.04 25.00
C MET A 1 -32.41 22.59 24.55
N TYR A 2 -31.18 22.07 24.48
CA TYR A 2 -30.69 20.80 23.89
C TYR A 2 -30.47 20.78 22.37
N VAL A 3 -29.28 21.25 21.96
CA VAL A 3 -28.63 20.83 20.70
C VAL A 3 -27.69 19.69 21.09
N PHE A 4 -28.01 18.46 20.69
CA PHE A 4 -27.06 17.35 20.74
C PHE A 4 -26.03 17.58 19.63
N THR A 5 -24.90 18.20 19.96
CA THR A 5 -23.68 18.13 19.15
C THR A 5 -23.24 16.67 19.14
N ARG A 6 -23.57 15.96 18.05
CA ARG A 6 -23.02 14.63 17.80
C ARG A 6 -21.50 14.74 17.88
N CYS A 7 -20.91 13.95 18.79
CA CYS A 7 -19.48 13.73 18.89
C CYS A 7 -18.87 13.57 17.49
N PRO A 8 -17.69 14.16 17.22
CA PRO A 8 -16.89 13.66 16.13
C PRO A 8 -16.47 12.24 16.55
N LEU A 9 -17.08 11.23 15.94
CA LEU A 9 -16.40 9.96 15.75
C LEU A 9 -15.12 10.30 14.99
N ARG A 10 -14.04 10.59 15.72
CA ARG A 10 -12.71 10.21 15.27
C ARG A 10 -12.76 8.68 15.16
N ALA A 11 -13.30 8.20 14.05
CA ALA A 11 -12.73 7.03 13.45
C ALA A 11 -11.23 7.32 13.46
N ARG A 12 -10.45 6.50 14.17
CA ARG A 12 -9.07 6.28 13.72
C ARG A 12 -9.22 6.14 12.22
N GLU A 13 -8.69 7.07 11.44
CA GLU A 13 -8.47 6.83 10.03
C GLU A 13 -7.50 5.65 10.00
N THR A 14 -8.04 4.44 10.11
CA THR A 14 -7.38 3.25 9.63
C THR A 14 -7.18 3.58 8.17
N ARG A 15 -5.98 4.03 7.83
CA ARG A 15 -5.61 4.35 6.46
C ARG A 15 -5.89 3.07 5.69
N MET A 16 -7.02 3.05 4.97
CA MET A 16 -7.32 1.96 4.06
C MET A 16 -6.16 1.94 3.08
N VAL A 17 -5.43 0.83 3.03
CA VAL A 17 -4.31 0.62 2.13
C VAL A 17 -4.79 -0.18 0.94
N ILE A 18 -5.56 -1.23 1.20
CA ILE A 18 -6.10 -2.10 0.17
C ILE A 18 -7.23 -1.39 -0.56
N GLY A 19 -7.17 -1.40 -1.90
CA GLY A 19 -8.15 -0.79 -2.78
C GLY A 19 -7.93 0.70 -3.07
N ILE A 20 -6.88 1.32 -2.51
CA ILE A 20 -6.60 2.73 -2.81
C ILE A 20 -5.94 2.92 -4.16
N ASP A 21 -6.25 4.05 -4.78
CA ASP A 21 -5.57 4.53 -5.98
C ASP A 21 -4.42 5.45 -5.55
N THR A 22 -3.20 5.09 -5.91
CA THR A 22 -1.98 5.86 -5.64
C THR A 22 -1.19 6.07 -6.94
N THR A 23 -0.28 7.05 -6.94
CA THR A 23 0.65 7.24 -8.05
C THR A 23 1.91 6.43 -7.79
N TYR A 24 2.40 5.71 -8.80
CA TYR A 24 3.72 5.12 -8.76
C TYR A 24 4.77 6.19 -9.08
N ILE A 25 5.66 6.46 -8.13
CA ILE A 25 6.72 7.48 -8.21
C ILE A 25 8.12 6.86 -8.35
N GLY A 26 8.24 5.55 -8.13
CA GLY A 26 9.49 4.82 -8.22
C GLY A 26 10.11 4.80 -9.62
N ASN A 27 11.31 4.25 -9.68
CA ASN A 27 12.07 4.06 -10.92
C ASN A 27 12.43 2.58 -11.16
N GLU A 28 11.90 1.66 -10.35
CA GLU A 28 12.19 0.23 -10.44
C GLU A 28 11.51 -0.39 -11.67
N ILE A 29 10.28 0.03 -11.97
CA ILE A 29 9.48 -0.52 -13.08
C ILE A 29 9.42 0.49 -14.22
N PRO A 30 10.15 0.25 -15.33
CA PRO A 30 10.15 1.17 -16.47
C PRO A 30 8.74 1.27 -17.07
N GLY A 31 8.29 2.49 -17.34
CA GLY A 31 6.98 2.77 -17.92
C GLY A 31 5.83 2.87 -16.91
N LEU A 32 6.03 2.58 -15.62
CA LEU A 32 5.01 2.77 -14.59
C LEU A 32 5.10 4.15 -13.91
N LYS A 33 6.26 4.82 -14.00
CA LYS A 33 6.53 6.12 -13.37
C LYS A 33 5.51 7.18 -13.77
N GLY A 34 4.86 7.78 -12.78
CA GLY A 34 3.81 8.78 -12.94
C GLY A 34 2.43 8.22 -13.31
N LYS A 35 2.25 6.90 -13.40
CA LYS A 35 0.94 6.29 -13.63
C LYS A 35 0.22 6.03 -12.32
N LYS A 36 -1.12 6.09 -12.37
CA LYS A 36 -1.96 5.62 -11.28
C LYS A 36 -1.94 4.10 -11.21
N VAL A 37 -1.83 3.58 -10.00
CA VAL A 37 -1.91 2.16 -9.67
C VAL A 37 -2.90 1.98 -8.53
N ARG A 38 -3.61 0.86 -8.52
CA ARG A 38 -4.46 0.46 -7.41
C ARG A 38 -3.77 -0.62 -6.60
N ILE A 39 -3.83 -0.50 -5.28
CA ILE A 39 -3.28 -1.48 -4.35
C ILE A 39 -4.29 -2.61 -4.16
N PHE A 40 -3.83 -3.85 -4.29
CA PHE A 40 -4.64 -5.05 -4.08
C PHE A 40 -4.20 -5.83 -2.84
N ALA A 41 -2.90 -5.87 -2.56
CA ALA A 41 -2.36 -6.54 -1.39
C ALA A 41 -0.99 -5.99 -0.99
N VAL A 42 -0.55 -6.35 0.20
CA VAL A 42 0.79 -6.07 0.73
C VAL A 42 1.50 -7.39 0.94
N LEU A 43 2.69 -7.51 0.36
CA LEU A 43 3.62 -8.62 0.57
C LEU A 43 4.57 -8.22 1.69
N HIS A 44 4.22 -8.63 2.91
CA HIS A 44 4.95 -8.26 4.11
C HIS A 44 6.36 -8.86 4.12
N GLY A 45 7.36 -8.01 4.29
CA GLY A 45 8.76 -8.40 4.25
C GLY A 45 9.27 -8.83 2.87
N GLY A 46 8.53 -8.60 1.78
CA GLY A 46 8.90 -9.06 0.43
C GLY A 46 10.23 -8.53 -0.14
N LEU A 47 10.89 -7.57 0.52
CA LEU A 47 12.26 -7.16 0.18
C LEU A 47 13.35 -7.91 0.96
N ARG A 48 12.98 -8.65 2.00
CA ARG A 48 13.92 -9.40 2.80
C ARG A 48 14.26 -10.74 2.14
N ALA A 49 15.53 -11.12 2.17
CA ALA A 49 15.98 -12.40 1.60
C ALA A 49 15.50 -13.62 2.40
N ASP A 50 15.12 -13.42 3.67
CA ASP A 50 14.56 -14.43 4.56
C ASP A 50 13.02 -14.46 4.51
N ALA A 51 12.38 -13.71 3.61
CA ALA A 51 10.94 -13.72 3.47
C ALA A 51 10.47 -15.09 2.96
N ASP A 52 9.54 -15.70 3.71
CA ASP A 52 8.90 -16.95 3.34
C ASP A 52 7.60 -16.65 2.59
N PRO A 53 7.52 -16.90 1.27
CA PRO A 53 6.32 -16.64 0.50
C PRO A 53 5.16 -17.58 0.85
N ASP A 54 5.43 -18.72 1.49
CA ASP A 54 4.42 -19.68 1.94
C ASP A 54 3.91 -19.36 3.35
N ALA A 55 4.48 -18.36 4.03
CA ALA A 55 4.00 -17.94 5.34
C ALA A 55 2.60 -17.33 5.23
N ASP A 56 1.68 -17.74 6.11
CA ASP A 56 0.31 -17.21 6.14
C ASP A 56 0.28 -15.69 6.29
N ASN A 57 1.29 -15.12 6.93
CA ASN A 57 1.45 -13.68 7.18
C ASN A 57 2.17 -12.92 6.06
N TYR A 58 2.57 -13.58 4.97
CA TYR A 58 3.29 -12.94 3.86
C TYR A 58 2.35 -12.08 3.00
N TYR A 59 1.18 -12.60 2.62
CA TYR A 59 0.23 -11.91 1.75
C TYR A 59 -0.95 -11.33 2.54
N ALA A 60 -1.04 -10.00 2.61
CA ALA A 60 -2.14 -9.28 3.26
C ALA A 60 -3.01 -8.57 2.22
N ASP A 61 -4.17 -9.16 1.93
CA ASP A 61 -5.22 -8.66 1.02
C ASP A 61 -6.36 -7.93 1.74
N THR A 62 -6.31 -7.88 3.07
CA THR A 62 -7.35 -7.28 3.91
C THR A 62 -6.73 -6.35 4.94
N GLU A 63 -7.47 -5.30 5.27
CA GLU A 63 -7.06 -4.32 6.30
C GLU A 63 -6.87 -4.98 7.66
N GLU A 64 -7.71 -5.97 8.00
CA GLU A 64 -7.59 -6.71 9.26
C GLU A 64 -6.28 -7.49 9.33
N LYS A 65 -5.89 -8.13 8.23
CA LYS A 65 -4.63 -8.89 8.15
C LYS A 65 -3.44 -7.94 8.20
N LEU A 66 -3.50 -6.85 7.44
CA LEU A 66 -2.47 -5.81 7.45
C LEU A 66 -2.31 -5.18 8.85
N ALA A 67 -3.41 -4.91 9.54
CA ALA A 67 -3.39 -4.37 10.90
C ALA A 67 -2.76 -5.35 11.91
N ARG A 68 -2.96 -6.66 11.75
CA ARG A 68 -2.30 -7.69 12.57
C ARG A 68 -0.79 -7.73 12.35
N LEU A 69 -0.33 -7.44 11.14
CA LEU A 69 1.10 -7.37 10.78
C LEU A 69 1.76 -6.06 11.21
N GLY A 70 1.00 -5.12 11.76
CA GLY A 70 1.52 -3.81 12.17
C GLY A 70 1.54 -2.76 11.08
N GLY A 71 0.86 -3.00 9.95
CA GLY A 71 0.76 -2.07 8.82
C GLY A 71 1.80 -2.32 7.73
N VAL A 72 1.93 -1.34 6.82
CA VAL A 72 2.92 -1.37 5.74
C VAL A 72 4.25 -0.81 6.25
N THR A 73 5.33 -1.51 5.94
CA THR A 73 6.71 -1.13 6.24
C THR A 73 7.50 -0.86 4.96
N ALA A 74 8.67 -0.23 5.08
CA ALA A 74 9.53 0.04 3.95
C ALA A 74 10.17 -1.23 3.33
N GLU A 75 10.11 -2.35 4.05
CA GLU A 75 10.63 -3.66 3.62
C GLU A 75 9.56 -4.49 2.88
N ASP A 76 8.35 -3.95 2.74
CA ASP A 76 7.24 -4.63 2.08
C ASP A 76 7.22 -4.34 0.58
N ARG A 77 6.73 -5.32 -0.18
CA ARG A 77 6.29 -5.10 -1.57
C ARG A 77 4.79 -4.92 -1.60
N ILE A 78 4.30 -4.23 -2.62
CA ILE A 78 2.89 -3.94 -2.78
C ILE A 78 2.41 -4.60 -4.06
N ASP A 79 1.44 -5.48 -3.95
CA ASP A 79 0.72 -5.98 -5.11
C ASP A 79 -0.19 -4.87 -5.64
N ALA A 80 0.19 -4.30 -6.78
CA ALA A 80 -0.51 -3.19 -7.37
C ALA A 80 -0.75 -3.42 -8.87
N ALA A 81 -1.87 -2.93 -9.39
CA ALA A 81 -2.14 -2.96 -10.82
C ALA A 81 -2.31 -1.54 -11.38
N SER A 82 -1.75 -1.30 -12.57
CA SER A 82 -1.90 0.00 -13.25
C SER A 82 -3.36 0.27 -13.63
N ILE A 83 -3.81 1.51 -13.38
CA ILE A 83 -5.14 1.97 -13.77
C ILE A 83 -5.04 2.55 -15.19
N ARG A 84 -5.84 2.02 -16.11
CA ARG A 84 -5.92 2.48 -17.49
C ARG A 84 -6.79 3.74 -17.59
N LEU A 85 -6.71 4.44 -18.73
CA LEU A 85 -7.44 5.68 -19.00
C LEU A 85 -9.00 5.58 -18.96
N GLY A 86 -9.56 4.41 -18.65
CA GLY A 86 -11.00 4.19 -18.43
C GLY A 86 -11.36 3.80 -16.99
N GLY A 87 -10.44 3.93 -16.03
CA GLY A 87 -10.69 3.56 -14.62
C GLY A 87 -10.62 2.06 -14.33
N THR A 88 -10.38 1.23 -15.35
CA THR A 88 -10.15 -0.21 -15.21
C THR A 88 -8.69 -0.50 -14.85
N THR A 89 -8.48 -1.40 -13.89
CA THR A 89 -7.16 -1.92 -13.56
C THR A 89 -6.69 -2.90 -14.64
N SER A 90 -5.40 -2.87 -14.94
CA SER A 90 -4.77 -3.87 -15.80
C SER A 90 -4.81 -5.25 -15.13
N PHE A 91 -4.92 -6.32 -15.93
CA PHE A 91 -4.79 -7.70 -15.44
C PHE A 91 -3.36 -8.05 -14.97
N VAL A 92 -2.37 -7.28 -15.42
CA VAL A 92 -0.98 -7.47 -15.02
C VAL A 92 -0.76 -6.71 -13.71
N HIS A 93 -0.57 -7.49 -12.66
CA HIS A 93 -0.12 -7.03 -11.37
C HIS A 93 1.39 -6.85 -11.38
N VAL A 94 1.86 -5.88 -10.63
CA VAL A 94 3.26 -5.60 -10.40
C VAL A 94 3.48 -5.51 -8.90
N ASP A 95 4.68 -5.82 -8.46
CA ASP A 95 5.07 -5.86 -7.06
C ASP A 95 6.10 -4.77 -6.70
N PRO A 96 5.80 -3.47 -6.92
CA PRO A 96 6.70 -2.40 -6.54
C PRO A 96 6.94 -2.37 -5.04
N ARG A 97 8.08 -1.81 -4.64
CA ARG A 97 8.36 -1.51 -3.24
C ARG A 97 7.33 -0.55 -2.68
N ALA A 98 6.98 -0.70 -1.41
CA ALA A 98 6.06 0.22 -0.75
C ALA A 98 6.49 1.69 -0.94
N ILE A 99 7.76 1.99 -0.71
CA ILE A 99 8.34 3.35 -0.84
C ILE A 99 8.26 3.96 -2.24
N ASP A 100 8.02 3.16 -3.29
CA ASP A 100 7.89 3.63 -4.67
C ASP A 100 6.46 4.12 -4.98
N LEU A 101 5.53 4.00 -4.04
CA LEU A 101 4.18 4.54 -4.12
C LEU A 101 4.07 5.85 -3.34
N GLU A 102 3.43 6.85 -3.93
CA GLU A 102 3.26 8.18 -3.33
C GLU A 102 2.66 8.12 -1.91
N CYS A 103 1.65 7.28 -1.69
CA CYS A 103 1.04 7.09 -0.37
C CYS A 103 2.01 6.61 0.71
N PHE A 104 3.07 5.89 0.34
CA PHE A 104 4.07 5.29 1.22
C PHE A 104 5.45 5.92 1.10
N ALA A 105 5.59 6.99 0.30
CA ALA A 105 6.84 7.73 0.17
C ALA A 105 7.36 8.24 1.53
N HIS A 106 6.46 8.50 2.48
CA HIS A 106 6.80 8.87 3.85
C HIS A 106 7.50 7.76 4.67
N LEU A 107 7.39 6.50 4.26
CA LEU A 107 8.11 5.37 4.86
C LEU A 107 9.55 5.28 4.38
N GLN A 108 9.91 6.03 3.32
CA GLN A 108 11.28 6.17 2.89
C GLN A 108 12.05 6.85 4.02
N LYS A 109 12.81 6.06 4.79
CA LYS A 109 13.77 6.62 5.74
C LYS A 109 14.64 7.62 4.97
N PRO A 110 14.90 8.82 5.52
CA PRO A 110 16.04 9.59 5.03
C PRO A 110 17.24 8.66 5.11
N ARG A 111 17.98 8.50 4.01
CA ARG A 111 19.33 7.96 4.06
C ARG A 111 20.16 8.94 4.90
N GLY A 112 20.12 8.82 6.23
CA GLY A 112 21.19 9.28 7.11
C GLY A 112 22.27 8.20 7.06
N GLU A 113 23.39 8.50 6.41
CA GLU A 113 24.61 9.07 7.00
C GLU A 113 25.45 7.99 7.69
#